data_AF-A0A6L6GEJ0-F1
#
_entry.id   AF-A0A6L6GEJ0-F1
#
_cell.length_a   1.000
_cell.length_b   1.000
_cell.length_c   1.000
_cell.angle_alpha   90.00
_cell.angle_beta   90.00
_cell.angle_gamma   90.00
#
_symmetry.space_group_name_H-M   'P 1'
#
loop_
_entity.id
_entity.type
_entity.pdbx_description
1 polymer ?
#
loop_
_entity_poly.entity_id
_entity_poly.type
_entity_poly.pdbx_seq_one_letter_code
_entity_poly.pdbx_strand_id
1 'polypeptide(L)'
;MSIILARIIIQFMIETIDGLLEEEIQYGISRLCKEQKLVNFGGFRKLCESAGVWQSPIEAWEDVLNYEKNIIHKIQLVTYEVMERVKTIHNQEYLYIARSTFTDLYAKAVEKQRSSYSYPEYWERPVNSKKSISIDTSHNRVSMPDKVREDLAAILKKSCR
;
A
#
# COMPACT_ATOMS: atom_id res chain seq x y z
N MET A 1 -0.31 38.65 11.56
CA MET A 1 -1.46 39.00 10.69
C MET A 1 -1.55 38.09 9.46
N SER A 2 -0.44 37.66 8.86
CA SER A 2 -0.43 36.88 7.61
C SER A 2 -1.00 35.45 7.67
N ILE A 3 -0.98 34.78 8.84
CA ILE A 3 -1.48 33.40 8.98
C ILE A 3 -3.01 33.33 8.95
N ILE A 4 -3.68 34.32 9.54
CA ILE A 4 -5.15 34.35 9.62
C ILE A 4 -5.75 34.58 8.23
N LEU A 5 -5.16 35.49 7.45
CA LEU A 5 -5.58 35.75 6.07
C LEU A 5 -5.38 34.52 5.17
N ALA A 6 -4.26 33.81 5.33
CA ALA A 6 -3.98 32.60 4.55
C ALA A 6 -5.03 31.50 4.81
N ARG A 7 -5.42 31.28 6.08
CA ARG A 7 -6.48 30.32 6.43
C ARG A 7 -7.84 30.70 5.86
N ILE A 8 -8.19 31.99 5.87
CA ILE A 8 -9.47 32.46 5.31
C ILE A 8 -9.53 32.23 3.79
N ILE A 9 -8.43 32.48 3.08
CA ILE A 9 -8.34 32.26 1.63
C ILE A 9 -8.44 30.77 1.30
N ILE A 10 -7.76 29.91 2.06
CA ILE A 10 -7.84 28.45 1.90
C ILE A 10 -9.27 27.97 2.12
N GLN A 11 -9.92 28.41 3.20
CA GLN A 11 -11.30 28.04 3.52
C GLN A 11 -12.27 28.44 2.40
N PHE A 12 -12.13 29.66 1.88
CA PHE A 12 -12.94 30.14 0.76
C PHE A 12 -12.69 29.34 -0.53
N MET A 13 -11.44 28.93 -0.79
CA MET A 13 -11.11 28.08 -1.93
C MET A 13 -11.67 26.66 -1.79
N ILE A 14 -11.68 26.08 -0.58
CA ILE A 14 -12.32 24.78 -0.31
C ILE A 14 -13.82 24.85 -0.61
N GLU A 15 -14.50 25.93 -0.19
CA GLU A 15 -15.93 26.14 -0.44
C GLU A 15 -16.25 26.39 -1.92
N THR A 16 -15.32 27.00 -2.67
CA THR A 16 -15.53 27.34 -4.08
C THR A 16 -15.09 26.21 -5.03
N ILE A 17 -14.14 25.37 -4.61
CA ILE A 17 -13.57 24.28 -5.39
C ILE A 17 -13.76 22.98 -4.62
N ASP A 18 -14.95 22.41 -4.77
CA ASP A 18 -15.38 21.20 -4.08
C ASP A 18 -14.46 19.99 -4.40
N GLY A 19 -14.15 19.19 -3.37
CA GLY A 19 -13.41 17.93 -3.47
C GLY A 19 -11.87 18.02 -3.50
N LEU A 20 -11.27 19.17 -3.17
CA LEU A 20 -9.82 19.33 -3.01
C LEU A 20 -9.39 19.35 -1.54
N LEU A 21 -8.25 18.73 -1.24
CA LEU A 21 -7.62 18.77 0.09
C LEU A 21 -6.84 20.08 0.30
N GLU A 22 -6.59 20.44 1.57
CA GLU A 22 -5.89 21.68 1.92
C GLU A 22 -4.45 21.72 1.34
N GLU A 23 -3.74 20.59 1.32
CA GLU A 23 -2.39 20.44 0.78
C GLU A 23 -2.35 20.60 -0.73
N GLU A 24 -3.39 20.11 -1.41
CA GLU A 24 -3.57 20.29 -2.85
C GLU A 24 -3.70 21.78 -3.16
N ILE A 25 -4.50 22.51 -2.37
CA ILE A 25 -4.68 23.96 -2.49
C ILE A 25 -3.38 24.70 -2.16
N GLN A 26 -2.69 24.35 -1.08
CA GLN A 26 -1.41 24.97 -0.71
C GLN A 26 -0.34 24.76 -1.78
N TYR A 27 -0.27 23.55 -2.37
CA TYR A 27 0.62 23.26 -3.49
C TYR A 27 0.26 24.11 -4.73
N GLY A 28 -1.02 24.19 -5.07
CA GLY A 28 -1.51 25.03 -6.16
C GLY A 28 -1.13 26.51 -5.97
N ILE A 29 -1.33 27.06 -4.77
CA ILE A 29 -0.94 28.44 -4.43
C ILE A 29 0.58 28.61 -4.53
N SER A 30 1.37 27.67 -3.99
CA SER A 30 2.84 27.71 -4.06
C SER A 30 3.35 27.69 -5.51
N ARG A 31 2.74 26.88 -6.38
CA ARG A 31 3.03 26.83 -7.82
C ARG A 31 2.66 28.13 -8.52
N LEU A 32 1.47 28.69 -8.24
CA LEU A 32 1.05 30.00 -8.77
C LEU A 32 2.04 31.11 -8.41
N CYS A 33 2.45 31.17 -7.14
CA CYS A 33 3.42 32.14 -6.66
C CYS A 33 4.78 32.00 -7.36
N LYS A 34 5.22 30.77 -7.65
CA LYS A 34 6.49 30.50 -8.36
C LYS A 34 6.42 30.81 -9.85
N GLU A 35 5.31 30.48 -10.51
CA GLU A 35 5.18 30.60 -11.97
C GLU A 35 4.72 31.99 -12.42
N GLN A 36 4.29 32.87 -11.49
CA GLN A 36 3.73 34.22 -11.75
C GLN A 36 2.63 34.26 -12.82
N LYS A 37 2.05 33.11 -13.18
CA LYS A 37 0.98 32.98 -14.17
C LYS A 37 -0.35 32.94 -13.44
N LEU A 38 -1.24 33.85 -13.81
CA LEU A 38 -2.66 33.75 -13.47
C LEU A 38 -3.26 32.64 -14.32
N VAL A 39 -3.50 31.50 -13.71
CA VAL A 39 -4.18 30.37 -14.34
C VAL A 39 -5.68 30.57 -14.19
N ASN A 40 -6.48 30.23 -15.22
CA ASN A 40 -7.93 30.16 -15.05
C ASN A 40 -8.29 29.12 -13.97
N PHE A 41 -9.49 29.22 -13.38
CA PHE A 41 -9.91 28.33 -12.28
C PHE A 41 -9.76 26.84 -12.61
N GLY A 42 -10.05 26.44 -13.85
CA GLY A 42 -9.88 25.05 -14.30
C GLY A 42 -8.41 24.59 -14.29
N GLY A 43 -7.48 25.45 -14.69
CA GLY A 43 -6.05 25.12 -14.65
C GLY A 43 -5.47 25.21 -13.23
N PHE A 44 -5.99 26.09 -12.37
CA PHE A 44 -5.62 26.10 -10.95
C PHE A 44 -6.03 24.80 -10.26
N ARG A 45 -7.26 24.30 -10.52
CA ARG A 45 -7.71 23.00 -10.02
C ARG A 45 -6.77 21.87 -10.43
N LYS A 46 -6.36 21.81 -11.71
CA LYS A 46 -5.38 20.81 -12.18
C LYS A 46 -4.03 20.91 -11.47
N LEU A 47 -3.57 22.12 -11.13
CA LEU A 47 -2.35 22.31 -10.34
C LEU A 47 -2.51 21.73 -8.94
N CYS A 48 -3.65 21.95 -8.29
CA CYS A 48 -3.93 21.40 -6.96
C CYS A 48 -3.97 19.86 -7.00
N GLU A 49 -4.69 19.29 -7.95
CA GLU A 49 -4.79 17.83 -8.14
C GLU A 49 -3.44 17.18 -8.45
N SER A 50 -2.47 17.94 -9.01
CA SER A 50 -1.12 17.45 -9.30
C SER A 50 -0.18 17.42 -8.09
N ALA A 51 -0.66 17.74 -6.88
CA ALA A 51 0.14 17.70 -5.65
C ALA A 51 0.67 16.29 -5.31
N GLY A 52 0.23 15.25 -6.03
CA GLY A 52 0.73 13.88 -5.87
C GLY A 52 0.25 13.21 -4.59
N VAL A 53 -0.81 13.75 -3.97
CA VAL A 53 -1.40 13.20 -2.74
C VAL A 53 -2.12 11.88 -3.05
N TRP A 54 -2.87 11.83 -4.14
CA TRP A 54 -3.51 10.62 -4.66
C TRP A 54 -2.68 10.03 -5.80
N GLN A 55 -2.46 8.71 -5.77
CA GLN A 55 -1.84 8.01 -6.90
C GLN A 55 -2.78 8.03 -8.11
N SER A 56 -2.22 8.20 -9.30
CA SER A 56 -2.97 7.94 -10.53
C SER A 56 -3.37 6.45 -10.61
N PRO A 57 -4.42 6.10 -11.38
CA PRO A 57 -4.83 4.69 -11.51
C PRO A 57 -3.72 3.76 -12.01
N ILE A 58 -2.78 4.29 -12.81
CA ILE A 58 -1.64 3.54 -13.32
C ILE A 58 -0.60 3.32 -12.22
N GLU A 59 -0.25 4.36 -11.47
CA GLU A 59 0.69 4.25 -10.34
C GLU A 59 0.14 3.31 -9.26
N ALA A 60 -1.15 3.44 -8.91
CA ALA A 60 -1.82 2.57 -7.96
C ALA A 60 -1.81 1.09 -8.42
N TRP A 61 -1.95 0.85 -9.73
CA TRP A 61 -1.86 -0.50 -10.30
C TRP A 61 -0.45 -1.08 -10.17
N GLU A 62 0.58 -0.31 -10.47
CA GLU A 62 1.96 -0.73 -10.29
C GLU A 62 2.27 -0.99 -8.81
N ASP A 63 1.69 -0.19 -7.91
CA ASP A 63 1.80 -0.35 -6.46
C ASP A 63 1.17 -1.66 -5.98
N VAL A 64 0.02 -2.05 -6.54
CA VAL A 64 -0.61 -3.37 -6.30
C VAL A 64 0.32 -4.51 -6.72
N LEU A 65 0.93 -4.42 -7.91
CA LEU A 65 1.84 -5.45 -8.39
C LEU A 65 3.09 -5.56 -7.50
N ASN A 66 3.57 -4.44 -6.97
CA ASN A 66 4.69 -4.41 -6.04
C ASN A 66 4.29 -4.97 -4.67
N TYR A 67 3.09 -4.66 -4.19
CA TYR A 67 2.53 -5.20 -2.94
C TYR A 67 2.38 -6.72 -2.96
N GLU A 68 1.93 -7.29 -4.08
CA GLU A 68 1.84 -8.75 -4.23
C GLU A 68 3.22 -9.42 -4.20
N LYS A 69 4.25 -8.76 -4.77
CA LYS A 69 5.62 -9.29 -4.82
C LYS A 69 6.38 -9.10 -3.50
N ASN A 70 6.12 -8.02 -2.75
CA ASN A 70 6.90 -7.63 -1.58
C ASN A 70 6.03 -7.54 -0.32
N ILE A 71 6.35 -8.40 0.65
CA ILE A 71 5.61 -8.56 1.92
C ILE A 71 5.67 -7.29 2.80
N ILE A 72 6.70 -6.45 2.64
CA ILE A 72 6.95 -5.27 3.50
C ILE A 72 6.37 -3.99 2.87
N HIS A 73 5.87 -4.07 1.64
CA HIS A 73 5.39 -2.90 0.93
C HIS A 73 4.06 -2.39 1.52
N LYS A 74 3.96 -1.09 1.78
CA LYS A 74 2.69 -0.44 2.14
C LYS A 74 2.03 0.14 0.90
N ILE A 75 0.71 0.13 0.86
CA ILE A 75 -0.07 0.72 -0.23
C ILE A 75 -1.15 1.62 0.35
N GLN A 76 -1.73 2.51 -0.46
CA GLN A 76 -2.89 3.28 0.00
C GLN A 76 -4.06 2.33 0.33
N LEU A 77 -4.84 2.65 1.36
CA LEU A 77 -5.96 1.81 1.82
C LEU A 77 -6.99 1.62 0.70
N VAL A 78 -7.31 2.68 -0.03
CA VAL A 78 -8.21 2.62 -1.19
C VAL A 78 -7.69 1.69 -2.28
N THR A 79 -6.37 1.69 -2.51
CA THR A 79 -5.68 0.78 -3.45
C THR A 79 -5.85 -0.67 -3.00
N TYR A 80 -5.67 -0.94 -1.70
CA TYR A 80 -5.85 -2.27 -1.11
C TYR A 80 -7.29 -2.76 -1.23
N GLU A 81 -8.26 -1.94 -0.83
CA GLU A 81 -9.69 -2.29 -0.88
C GLU A 81 -10.15 -2.60 -2.30
N VAL A 82 -9.72 -1.79 -3.27
CA VAL A 82 -10.05 -2.02 -4.69
C VAL A 82 -9.38 -3.29 -5.19
N MET A 83 -8.12 -3.55 -4.82
CA MET A 83 -7.43 -4.79 -5.17
C MET A 83 -8.17 -6.03 -4.65
N GLU A 84 -8.58 -6.05 -3.38
CA GLU A 84 -9.31 -7.18 -2.79
C GLU A 84 -10.67 -7.39 -3.47
N ARG A 85 -11.37 -6.29 -3.81
CA ARG A 85 -12.61 -6.36 -4.58
C ARG A 85 -12.40 -6.93 -5.97
N VAL A 86 -11.33 -6.51 -6.66
CA VAL A 86 -10.97 -7.03 -7.99
C VAL A 86 -10.61 -8.51 -7.93
N LYS A 87 -9.85 -8.95 -6.91
CA LYS A 87 -9.57 -10.37 -6.65
C LYS A 87 -10.85 -11.18 -6.47
N THR A 88 -11.84 -10.62 -5.76
CA THR A 88 -13.14 -11.27 -5.57
C THR A 88 -13.92 -11.40 -6.88
N ILE A 89 -13.85 -10.39 -7.77
CA ILE A 89 -14.51 -10.42 -9.09
C ILE A 89 -13.87 -11.45 -10.03
N HIS A 90 -12.54 -11.57 -9.99
CA HIS A 90 -11.75 -12.38 -10.93
C HIS A 90 -11.23 -13.70 -10.34
N ASN A 91 -11.80 -14.20 -9.25
CA ASN A 91 -11.44 -15.47 -8.59
C ASN A 91 -9.93 -15.62 -8.30
N GLN A 92 -9.27 -14.55 -7.85
CA GLN A 92 -7.86 -14.49 -7.40
C GLN A 92 -6.75 -14.81 -8.44
N GLU A 93 -7.01 -15.59 -9.48
CA GLU A 93 -5.98 -16.09 -10.42
C GLU A 93 -5.48 -15.05 -11.43
N TYR A 94 -6.17 -13.91 -11.58
CA TYR A 94 -6.09 -13.08 -12.78
C TYR A 94 -5.86 -11.59 -12.55
N LEU A 95 -5.08 -11.21 -11.52
CA LEU A 95 -4.73 -9.80 -11.30
C LEU A 95 -4.14 -9.16 -12.58
N TYR A 96 -3.24 -9.85 -13.28
CA TYR A 96 -2.56 -9.29 -14.46
C TYR A 96 -3.48 -8.89 -15.63
N ILE A 97 -4.67 -9.51 -15.79
CA ILE A 97 -5.68 -9.09 -16.78
C ILE A 97 -6.73 -8.13 -16.21
N ALA A 98 -6.76 -7.97 -14.89
CA ALA A 98 -7.75 -7.16 -14.19
C ALA A 98 -7.39 -5.67 -14.12
N ARG A 99 -6.29 -5.23 -14.75
CA ARG A 99 -5.83 -3.83 -14.76
C ARG A 99 -6.96 -2.86 -15.13
N SER A 100 -7.71 -3.15 -16.19
CA SER A 100 -8.82 -2.30 -16.65
C SER A 100 -9.91 -2.17 -15.59
N THR A 101 -10.35 -3.30 -15.02
CA THR A 101 -11.34 -3.33 -13.93
C THR A 101 -10.84 -2.58 -12.69
N PHE A 102 -9.55 -2.75 -12.36
CA PHE A 102 -8.92 -2.05 -11.24
C PHE A 102 -8.91 -0.54 -11.46
N THR A 103 -8.45 -0.06 -12.62
CA THR A 103 -8.34 1.38 -12.88
C THR A 103 -9.70 2.07 -12.81
N ASP A 104 -10.75 1.43 -13.32
CA ASP A 104 -12.12 1.97 -13.30
C ASP A 104 -12.69 2.02 -11.88
N LEU A 105 -12.49 0.98 -11.08
CA LEU A 105 -12.95 0.93 -9.70
C LEU A 105 -12.16 1.88 -8.80
N TYR A 106 -10.85 1.98 -9.02
CA TYR A 106 -9.96 2.84 -8.28
C TYR A 106 -10.30 4.32 -8.49
N ALA A 107 -10.49 4.75 -9.74
CA ALA A 107 -10.87 6.13 -10.03
C ALA A 107 -12.15 6.55 -9.28
N LYS A 108 -13.16 5.68 -9.27
CA LYS A 108 -14.42 5.90 -8.54
C LYS A 108 -14.25 5.91 -7.02
N ALA A 109 -13.39 5.04 -6.50
CA ALA A 109 -13.12 4.95 -5.07
C ALA A 109 -12.39 6.21 -4.57
N VAL A 110 -11.38 6.68 -5.31
CA VAL A 110 -10.68 7.94 -5.04
C VAL A 110 -11.64 9.12 -5.11
N GLU A 111 -12.47 9.21 -6.15
CA GLU A 111 -13.45 10.29 -6.27
C GLU A 111 -14.38 10.36 -5.04
N LYS A 112 -14.91 9.22 -4.60
CA LYS A 112 -15.74 9.14 -3.39
C LYS A 112 -15.01 9.58 -2.12
N GLN A 113 -13.75 9.16 -1.97
CA GLN A 113 -12.96 9.50 -0.78
C GLN A 113 -12.55 10.97 -0.77
N ARG A 114 -12.27 11.55 -1.95
CA ARG A 114 -12.04 12.98 -2.13
C ARG A 114 -13.27 13.82 -1.82
N SER A 115 -14.46 13.37 -2.20
CA SER A 115 -15.72 14.03 -1.80
C SER A 115 -15.95 14.02 -0.28
N SER A 116 -15.25 13.17 0.45
CA SER A 116 -15.31 13.12 1.92
C SER A 116 -14.22 13.98 2.59
N TYR A 117 -13.37 14.65 1.79
CA TYR A 117 -12.21 15.43 2.23
C TYR A 117 -11.23 14.66 3.15
N SER A 118 -11.18 13.34 2.99
CA SER A 118 -10.28 12.48 3.77
C SER A 118 -8.92 12.35 3.08
N TYR A 119 -7.87 12.27 3.89
CA TYR A 119 -6.52 11.96 3.42
C TYR A 119 -6.41 10.52 2.92
N PRO A 120 -5.46 10.23 2.01
CA PRO A 120 -5.11 8.85 1.70
C PRO A 120 -4.54 8.18 2.94
N GLU A 121 -5.29 7.24 3.49
CA GLU A 121 -4.81 6.32 4.50
C GLU A 121 -3.93 5.24 3.87
N TYR A 122 -3.04 4.64 4.64
CA TYR A 122 -2.15 3.58 4.17
C TYR A 122 -2.49 2.26 4.86
N TRP A 123 -2.54 1.21 4.06
CA TRP A 123 -2.61 -0.16 4.52
C TRP A 123 -1.20 -0.73 4.66
N GLU A 124 -0.91 -1.22 5.87
CA GLU A 124 0.29 -1.99 6.16
C GLU A 124 -0.10 -3.46 6.33
N ARG A 125 0.62 -4.35 5.65
CA ARG A 125 0.38 -5.78 5.80
C ARG A 125 0.61 -6.17 7.26
N PRO A 126 -0.36 -6.78 7.94
CA PRO A 126 -0.14 -7.23 9.31
C PRO A 126 1.02 -8.21 9.31
N VAL A 127 2.07 -7.89 10.05
CA VAL A 127 3.13 -8.84 10.32
C VAL A 127 2.46 -9.95 11.12
N ASN A 128 2.28 -11.11 10.51
CA ASN A 128 1.95 -12.30 11.27
C ASN A 128 3.06 -12.44 12.30
N SER A 129 2.82 -12.00 13.54
CA SER A 129 3.58 -12.42 14.70
C SER A 129 3.63 -13.92 14.53
N LYS A 130 4.82 -14.46 14.23
CA LYS A 130 5.02 -15.87 13.94
C LYS A 130 4.05 -16.62 14.85
N LYS A 131 3.06 -17.34 14.28
CA LYS A 131 2.49 -18.45 15.03
C LYS A 131 3.73 -19.15 15.50
N SER A 132 4.02 -19.06 16.80
CA SER A 132 5.02 -19.90 17.41
C SER A 132 4.56 -21.26 16.95
N ILE A 133 5.35 -21.86 16.07
CA ILE A 133 5.28 -23.29 15.89
C ILE A 133 5.59 -23.74 17.31
N SER A 134 4.54 -24.02 18.08
CA SER A 134 4.65 -24.92 19.21
C SER A 134 5.17 -26.17 18.55
N ILE A 135 6.49 -26.33 18.58
CA ILE A 135 7.14 -27.58 18.26
C ILE A 135 6.54 -28.50 19.31
N ASP A 136 5.50 -29.22 18.91
CA ASP A 136 4.92 -30.29 19.69
C ASP A 136 6.09 -31.23 19.98
N THR A 137 6.62 -31.15 21.20
CA THR A 137 7.83 -31.85 21.60
C THR A 137 7.48 -33.31 21.95
N SER A 138 6.51 -33.89 21.23
CA SER A 138 5.94 -35.22 21.47
C SER A 138 6.46 -36.28 20.49
N HIS A 139 7.51 -35.99 19.71
CA HIS A 139 8.30 -37.06 19.12
C HIS A 139 9.12 -37.74 20.21
N ASN A 140 8.60 -38.86 20.71
CA ASN A 140 9.36 -39.86 21.47
C ASN A 140 10.72 -40.07 20.79
N ARG A 141 11.77 -39.43 21.31
CA ARG A 141 13.14 -39.71 20.91
C ARG A 141 13.47 -41.10 21.43
N VAL A 142 13.28 -42.11 20.60
CA VAL A 142 13.72 -43.47 20.91
C VAL A 142 15.25 -43.43 20.95
N SER A 143 15.81 -43.64 22.13
CA SER A 143 17.26 -43.78 22.30
C SER A 143 17.73 -44.96 21.46
N MET A 144 18.82 -44.77 20.73
CA MET A 144 19.39 -45.80 19.87
C MET A 144 19.82 -47.01 20.72
N PRO A 145 19.36 -48.24 20.42
CA PRO A 145 19.70 -49.42 21.22
C PRO A 145 21.21 -49.62 21.29
N ASP A 146 21.73 -49.96 22.48
CA ASP A 146 23.17 -50.00 22.75
C ASP A 146 23.95 -50.89 21.78
N LYS A 147 23.33 -51.99 21.33
CA LYS A 147 23.90 -52.92 20.36
C LYS A 147 24.21 -52.26 19.00
N VAL A 148 23.32 -51.40 18.51
CA VAL A 148 23.52 -50.65 17.25
C VAL A 148 24.62 -49.61 17.41
N ARG A 149 24.75 -49.02 18.61
CA ARG A 149 25.80 -48.05 18.93
C ARG A 149 27.18 -48.69 18.96
N GLU A 150 27.28 -49.90 19.53
CA GLU A 150 28.53 -50.67 19.57
C GLU A 150 28.95 -51.17 18.17
N ASP A 151 28.01 -51.66 17.37
CA ASP A 151 28.30 -52.12 16.01
C ASP A 151 28.82 -50.97 15.12
N LEU A 152 28.22 -49.77 15.21
CA LEU A 152 28.71 -48.59 14.50
C LEU A 152 30.10 -48.16 14.97
N ALA A 153 30.37 -48.19 16.28
CA ALA A 153 31.69 -47.86 16.81
C ALA A 153 32.77 -48.86 16.36
N ALA A 154 32.43 -50.14 16.22
CA ALA A 154 33.32 -51.17 15.72
C ALA A 154 33.63 -51.01 14.22
N ILE A 155 32.63 -50.63 13.41
CA ILE A 155 32.81 -50.35 11.98
C ILE A 155 33.72 -49.12 11.78
N LEU A 156 33.50 -48.06 12.55
CA LEU A 156 34.30 -46.84 12.47
C LEU A 156 35.76 -47.06 12.89
N LYS A 157 36.02 -47.91 13.90
CA LYS A 157 37.39 -48.29 14.29
C LYS A 157 38.11 -49.15 13.25
N LYS A 158 37.39 -49.97 12.47
CA LYS A 158 37.98 -50.76 11.37
C LYS A 158 38.37 -49.91 10.17
N SER A 159 37.75 -48.74 9.99
CA SER A 159 38.02 -47.81 8.88
C SER A 159 39.31 -47.00 9.02
N CYS A 160 39.99 -47.04 10.17
CA CYS A 160 41.18 -46.24 10.45
C CYS A 160 42.49 -47.06 10.57
N ARG A 161 42.61 -48.17 9.82
CA ARG A 161 43.88 -48.88 9.65
C ARG A 161 44.29 -48.95 8.18
#